data_AF-A0A6N2KVR1-F1
#
_entry.id   AF-A0A6N2KVR1-F1
#
_cell.length_a   1.000
_cell.length_b   1.000
_cell.length_c   1.000
_cell.angle_alpha   90.00
_cell.angle_beta   90.00
_cell.angle_gamma   90.00
#
_symmetry.space_group_name_H-M   'P 1'
#
loop_
_entity.id
_entity.type
_entity.pdbx_description
1 polymer ?
#
loop_
_entity_poly.entity_id
_entity_poly.type
_entity_poly.pdbx_seq_one_letter_code
_entity_poly.pdbx_strand_id
1 'polypeptide(L)'
;MHQRKAEMAKHSDAFIALPGGYGTLEELLEVITWAQLGIHDKPVGLLNVDGYYNSLLSFIDKAVEEGFISPSARNIIVSAPTAKELVKKLEEYVPCHERVASKLSWDIEHLGYPQNYDISR
;
A
#
# COMPACT_ATOMS: atom_id res chain seq x y z
N MET A 1 -9.80 -15.44 -0.50
CA MET A 1 -8.58 -14.59 -0.55
C MET A 1 -8.69 -13.37 0.36
N HIS A 2 -9.73 -12.52 0.25
CA HIS A 2 -9.83 -11.27 1.03
C HIS A 2 -9.77 -11.43 2.56
N GLN A 3 -10.42 -12.46 3.12
CA GLN A 3 -10.43 -12.67 4.58
C GLN A 3 -9.04 -13.04 5.14
N ARG A 4 -8.29 -13.90 4.42
CA ARG A 4 -6.90 -14.27 4.77
C ARG A 4 -5.98 -13.04 4.81
N LYS A 5 -6.05 -12.21 3.77
CA LYS A 5 -5.20 -11.01 3.65
C LYS A 5 -5.54 -9.97 4.73
N ALA A 6 -6.83 -9.76 5.02
CA ALA A 6 -7.26 -8.86 6.08
C ALA A 6 -6.80 -9.31 7.47
N GLU A 7 -6.86 -10.61 7.79
CA GLU A 7 -6.36 -11.13 9.06
C GLU A 7 -4.85 -11.01 9.18
N MET A 8 -4.09 -11.37 8.13
CA MET A 8 -2.63 -11.19 8.11
C MET A 8 -2.26 -9.72 8.31
N ALA A 9 -2.96 -8.81 7.62
CA ALA A 9 -2.76 -7.37 7.76
C ALA A 9 -3.17 -6.85 9.14
N LYS A 10 -4.14 -7.45 9.82
CA LYS A 10 -4.55 -7.05 11.18
C LYS A 10 -3.48 -7.40 12.22
N HIS A 11 -2.85 -8.56 12.08
CA HIS A 11 -1.90 -9.10 13.05
C HIS A 11 -0.43 -8.77 12.77
N SER A 12 -0.11 -8.15 11.62
CA SER A 12 1.24 -7.73 11.30
C SER A 12 1.56 -6.33 11.84
N ASP A 13 2.82 -6.06 12.16
CA ASP A 13 3.29 -4.69 12.43
C ASP A 13 4.03 -4.10 11.20
N ALA A 14 4.42 -4.95 10.26
CA ALA A 14 5.10 -4.61 9.02
C ALA A 14 4.82 -5.66 7.94
N PHE A 15 5.04 -5.29 6.68
CA PHE A 15 5.02 -6.21 5.54
C PHE A 15 6.40 -6.28 4.91
N ILE A 16 6.87 -7.48 4.54
CA ILE A 16 8.15 -7.65 3.85
C ILE A 16 7.95 -8.55 2.63
N ALA A 17 8.35 -8.06 1.46
CA ALA A 17 8.45 -8.87 0.25
C ALA A 17 9.91 -9.36 0.06
N LEU A 18 10.04 -10.67 -0.09
CA LEU A 18 11.27 -11.34 -0.53
C LEU A 18 11.20 -11.57 -2.05
N PRO A 19 12.35 -11.75 -2.74
CA PRO A 19 12.35 -12.03 -4.18
C PRO A 19 11.35 -13.11 -4.58
N GLY A 20 10.50 -12.79 -5.54
CA GLY A 20 9.34 -13.62 -5.90
C GLY A 20 8.66 -13.10 -7.17
N GLY A 21 7.82 -13.95 -7.77
CA GLY A 21 7.15 -13.66 -9.04
C GLY A 21 5.87 -12.82 -8.89
N TYR A 22 4.95 -13.00 -9.83
CA TYR A 22 3.71 -12.21 -9.90
C TYR A 22 2.84 -12.25 -8.64
N GLY A 23 2.77 -13.39 -7.95
CA GLY A 23 1.99 -13.49 -6.71
C GLY A 23 2.52 -12.54 -5.62
N THR A 24 3.85 -12.48 -5.46
CA THR A 24 4.49 -11.57 -4.50
C THR A 24 4.29 -10.11 -4.89
N LEU A 25 4.39 -9.79 -6.18
CA LEU A 25 4.16 -8.43 -6.68
C LEU A 25 2.70 -7.98 -6.50
N GLU A 26 1.73 -8.88 -6.71
CA GLU A 26 0.32 -8.59 -6.47
C GLU A 26 0.06 -8.27 -5.00
N GLU A 27 0.55 -9.11 -4.07
CA GLU A 27 0.39 -8.89 -2.63
C GLU A 27 1.12 -7.61 -2.17
N LEU A 28 2.31 -7.33 -2.71
CA LEU A 28 3.08 -6.12 -2.42
C LEU A 28 2.35 -4.83 -2.84
N LEU A 29 1.86 -4.79 -4.09
CA LEU A 29 1.18 -3.59 -4.60
C LEU A 29 -0.16 -3.34 -3.88
N GLU A 30 -0.84 -4.40 -3.44
CA GLU A 30 -2.06 -4.27 -2.64
C GLU A 30 -1.79 -3.58 -1.29
N VAL A 31 -0.76 -4.00 -0.54
CA VAL A 31 -0.43 -3.36 0.74
C VAL A 31 0.12 -1.94 0.59
N ILE A 32 0.86 -1.65 -0.50
CA ILE A 32 1.27 -0.27 -0.82
C ILE A 32 0.05 0.61 -1.08
N THR A 33 -0.93 0.09 -1.82
CA THR A 33 -2.15 0.83 -2.13
C THR A 33 -2.98 1.09 -0.86
N TRP A 34 -3.07 0.12 0.05
CA TRP A 34 -3.75 0.32 1.34
C TRP A 34 -3.07 1.35 2.22
N ALA A 35 -1.73 1.37 2.26
CA ALA A 35 -0.98 2.44 2.91
C ALA A 35 -1.31 3.80 2.26
N GLN A 36 -1.23 3.91 0.94
CA GLN A 36 -1.53 5.14 0.21
C GLN A 36 -2.96 5.67 0.46
N LEU A 37 -3.94 4.77 0.61
CA LEU A 37 -5.33 5.12 0.95
C LEU A 37 -5.54 5.47 2.43
N GLY A 38 -4.51 5.31 3.29
CA GLY A 38 -4.59 5.55 4.72
C GLY A 38 -5.35 4.46 5.49
N ILE A 39 -5.44 3.25 4.95
CA ILE A 39 -6.07 2.09 5.60
C ILE A 39 -5.16 1.54 6.72
N HIS A 40 -3.84 1.67 6.56
CA HIS A 40 -2.86 1.39 7.61
C HIS A 40 -1.61 2.25 7.46
N ASP A 41 -0.88 2.38 8.56
CA ASP A 41 0.39 3.12 8.63
C ASP A 41 1.62 2.20 8.72
N LYS A 42 1.41 0.89 8.59
CA LYS A 42 2.46 -0.15 8.74
C LYS A 42 3.52 -0.03 7.63
N PRO A 43 4.82 -0.13 7.94
CA PRO A 43 5.87 -0.03 6.94
C PRO A 43 5.87 -1.23 5.98
N VAL A 44 6.24 -0.97 4.72
CA VAL A 44 6.36 -1.97 3.66
C VAL A 44 7.82 -2.09 3.22
N GLY A 45 8.41 -3.25 3.49
CA GLY A 45 9.81 -3.56 3.24
C GLY A 45 10.05 -4.40 1.99
N LEU A 46 11.10 -4.08 1.24
CA LEU A 46 11.66 -4.89 0.16
C LEU A 46 13.04 -5.42 0.57
N LEU A 47 13.17 -6.74 0.67
CA LEU A 47 14.47 -7.37 0.84
C LEU A 47 15.15 -7.49 -0.53
N ASN A 48 15.97 -6.51 -0.88
CA ASN A 48 16.57 -6.34 -2.20
C ASN A 48 17.87 -7.14 -2.37
N VAL A 49 17.77 -8.47 -2.29
CA VAL A 49 18.90 -9.39 -2.48
C VAL A 49 19.44 -9.26 -3.91
N ASP A 50 20.75 -9.09 -4.05
CA ASP A 50 21.45 -8.97 -5.35
C ASP A 50 20.84 -7.96 -6.34
N GLY A 51 20.14 -6.94 -5.83
CA GLY A 51 19.49 -5.93 -6.65
C GLY A 51 18.23 -6.41 -7.38
N TYR A 52 17.59 -7.50 -6.93
CA TYR A 52 16.38 -8.07 -7.52
C TYR A 52 15.27 -7.04 -7.80
N TYR A 53 15.05 -6.10 -6.88
CA TYR A 53 14.02 -5.06 -6.97
C TYR A 53 14.49 -3.75 -7.61
N ASN A 54 15.72 -3.65 -8.12
CA ASN A 54 16.26 -2.40 -8.68
C ASN A 54 15.37 -1.84 -9.80
N SER A 55 14.97 -2.69 -10.76
CA SER A 55 14.10 -2.26 -11.86
C SER A 55 12.72 -1.83 -11.39
N LEU A 56 12.15 -2.49 -10.37
CA LEU A 56 10.88 -2.10 -9.78
C LEU A 56 10.98 -0.74 -9.08
N LEU A 57 12.03 -0.53 -8.29
CA LEU A 57 12.28 0.74 -7.62
C LEU A 57 12.47 1.88 -8.64
N SER A 58 13.24 1.66 -9.70
CA SER A 58 13.40 2.65 -10.78
C SER A 58 12.10 2.94 -11.53
N PHE A 59 11.25 1.93 -11.73
CA PHE A 59 9.92 2.14 -12.32
C PHE A 59 9.05 3.03 -11.42
N ILE A 60 9.06 2.78 -10.11
CA ILE A 60 8.31 3.58 -9.15
C ILE A 60 8.87 5.02 -9.08
N ASP A 61 10.19 5.19 -9.09
CA ASP A 61 10.83 6.51 -9.16
C ASP A 61 10.37 7.26 -10.43
N LYS A 62 10.30 6.58 -11.58
CA LYS A 62 9.78 7.17 -12.81
C LYS A 62 8.30 7.56 -12.69
N ALA A 63 7.47 6.73 -12.07
CA ALA A 63 6.08 7.05 -11.83
C ALA A 63 5.90 8.27 -10.89
N VAL A 64 6.85 8.52 -9.99
CA VAL A 64 6.91 9.76 -9.19
C VAL A 64 7.28 10.96 -10.06
N GLU A 65 8.31 10.84 -10.90
CA GLU A 65 8.72 11.90 -11.83
C GLU A 65 7.59 12.34 -12.76
N GLU A 66 6.84 11.37 -13.29
CA GLU A 66 5.71 11.60 -14.19
C GLU A 66 4.41 12.02 -13.45
N GLY A 67 4.44 12.10 -12.12
CA GLY A 67 3.32 12.58 -11.30
C GLY A 67 2.19 11.58 -11.05
N PHE A 68 2.38 10.30 -11.38
CA PHE A 68 1.40 9.24 -11.06
C PHE A 68 1.46 8.82 -9.59
N ILE A 69 2.60 8.97 -8.94
CA ILE A 69 2.81 8.69 -7.51
C ILE A 69 3.30 9.97 -6.83
N SER A 70 2.72 10.34 -5.69
CA SER A 70 3.21 11.50 -4.96
C SER A 70 4.60 11.23 -4.35
N PRO A 71 5.48 12.24 -4.22
CA PRO A 71 6.75 12.08 -3.54
C PRO A 71 6.62 11.55 -2.11
N SER A 72 5.50 11.84 -1.45
CA SER A 72 5.20 11.35 -0.11
C SER A 72 4.83 9.86 -0.09
N ALA A 73 4.03 9.40 -1.06
CA ALA A 73 3.69 7.98 -1.23
C ALA A 73 4.91 7.12 -1.61
N ARG A 74 5.92 7.69 -2.28
CA ARG A 74 7.18 6.99 -2.58
C ARG A 74 7.89 6.47 -1.33
N ASN A 75 7.72 7.15 -0.20
CA ASN A 75 8.35 6.80 1.07
C ASN A 75 7.67 5.63 1.79
N ILE A 76 6.52 5.15 1.30
CA ILE A 76 5.85 3.95 1.84
C ILE A 76 6.78 2.72 1.76
N ILE A 77 7.61 2.66 0.71
CA ILE A 77 8.48 1.52 0.43
C ILE A 77 9.88 1.77 1.01
N VAL A 78 10.29 0.88 1.90
CA VAL A 78 11.64 0.82 2.47
C VAL A 78 12.38 -0.36 1.82
N SER A 79 13.59 -0.16 1.31
CA SER A 79 14.42 -1.25 0.79
C SER A 79 15.77 -1.37 1.50
N ALA A 80 16.26 -2.60 1.58
CA ALA A 80 17.62 -2.90 2.01
C ALA A 80 18.09 -4.25 1.44
N PRO A 81 19.41 -4.43 1.20
CA PRO A 81 19.97 -5.67 0.68
C PRO A 81 20.03 -6.81 1.71
N THR A 82 19.94 -6.50 3.01
CA THR A 82 20.04 -7.50 4.09
C THR A 82 18.86 -7.41 5.05
N ALA A 83 18.47 -8.55 5.63
CA ALA A 83 17.35 -8.61 6.58
C ALA A 83 17.60 -7.73 7.81
N LYS A 84 18.83 -7.71 8.32
CA LYS A 84 19.20 -6.91 9.50
C LYS A 84 19.04 -5.42 9.24
N GLU A 85 19.51 -4.94 8.09
CA GLU A 85 19.36 -3.54 7.71
C GLU A 85 17.89 -3.19 7.45
N LEU A 86 17.14 -4.09 6.80
CA LEU A 86 15.73 -3.88 6.52
C LEU A 86 14.93 -3.71 7.81
N VAL A 87 15.05 -4.66 8.76
CA VAL A 87 14.33 -4.61 10.04
C VAL A 87 14.65 -3.33 10.78
N LYS A 88 15.93 -2.93 10.86
CA LYS A 88 16.32 -1.66 11.49
C LYS A 88 15.61 -0.46 10.85
N LYS A 89 15.58 -0.37 9.52
CA LYS A 89 14.88 0.72 8.81
C LYS A 89 13.37 0.70 9.03
N LEU A 90 12.77 -0.49 9.16
CA LEU A 90 11.34 -0.64 9.45
C LEU A 90 10.99 -0.20 10.87
N GLU A 91 11.87 -0.45 11.85
CA GLU A 91 11.71 0.03 13.23
C GLU A 91 11.81 1.56 13.34
N GLU A 92 12.66 2.17 12.50
CA GLU A 92 12.86 3.63 12.43
C GLU A 92 11.81 4.33 11.54
N TYR A 93 10.92 3.58 10.89
CA TYR A 93 9.94 4.12 9.96
C TYR A 93 8.90 4.99 10.66
N VAL A 94 8.72 6.21 10.13
CA VAL A 94 7.64 7.11 10.52
C VAL A 94 6.75 7.32 9.30
N PRO A 95 5.43 7.08 9.39
CA PRO A 95 4.51 7.33 8.28
C PRO A 95 4.55 8.80 7.88
N CYS A 96 5.05 9.08 6.68
CA CYS A 96 5.22 10.44 6.17
C CYS A 96 4.52 10.66 4.81
N HIS A 97 3.55 9.81 4.48
CA HIS A 97 2.71 10.00 3.31
C HIS A 97 1.46 10.84 3.66
N GLU A 98 1.15 11.83 2.85
CA GLU A 98 -0.14 12.52 2.95
C GLU A 98 -1.23 11.53 2.51
N ARG A 99 -2.28 11.40 3.33
CA ARG A 99 -3.44 10.58 2.93
C ARG A 99 -3.99 11.19 1.65
N VAL A 100 -4.06 10.39 0.59
CA VAL A 100 -4.72 10.81 -0.67
C VAL A 100 -6.18 11.22 -0.39
N ALA A 101 -6.77 10.71 0.71
CA ALA A 101 -7.98 11.24 1.30
C ALA A 101 -7.75 12.62 1.96
N SER A 102 -7.56 13.66 1.16
CA SER A 102 -7.93 15.02 1.55
C SER A 102 -8.74 15.72 0.44
N LYS A 103 -9.98 16.10 0.79
CA LYS A 103 -10.89 17.03 0.10
C LYS A 103 -11.46 16.70 -1.30
N LEU A 104 -11.71 15.43 -1.61
CA LEU A 104 -12.90 15.14 -2.44
C LEU A 104 -13.94 14.56 -1.50
N SER A 105 -14.87 15.42 -1.07
CA SER A 105 -16.13 14.96 -0.50
C SER A 105 -16.77 14.06 -1.55
N TRP A 106 -16.68 12.76 -1.35
CA TRP A 106 -17.72 11.90 -1.89
C TRP A 106 -18.93 12.17 -1.02
N ASP A 107 -19.67 13.23 -1.35
CA ASP A 107 -21.03 13.40 -0.87
C ASP A 107 -21.81 12.20 -1.42
N ILE A 108 -21.92 11.17 -0.59
CA ILE A 108 -22.68 9.94 -0.85
C ILE A 108 -24.20 10.25 -0.91
N GLU A 109 -24.62 11.52 -0.89
CA GLU A 109 -26.02 11.95 -0.95
C GLU A 109 -26.63 11.98 -2.36
N HIS A 110 -25.89 11.63 -3.42
CA HIS A 110 -26.44 11.66 -4.80
C HIS A 110 -26.39 10.34 -5.57
N LEU A 111 -26.15 9.20 -4.91
CA LEU A 111 -26.51 7.91 -5.49
C LEU A 111 -27.97 7.60 -5.11
N GLY A 112 -28.88 8.15 -5.92
CA GLY A 112 -30.31 7.88 -5.86
C GLY A 112 -30.60 6.39 -6.01
N TYR A 113 -30.67 5.69 -4.89
CA TYR A 113 -31.44 4.46 -4.78
C TYR A 113 -32.91 4.86 -4.62
N PRO A 114 -33.82 4.44 -5.52
CA PRO A 114 -35.25 4.65 -5.28
C PRO A 114 -35.66 3.88 -4.02
N GLN A 115 -36.19 4.63 -3.06
CA GLN A 115 -36.84 4.14 -1.85
C GLN A 115 -38.05 3.26 -2.21
N ASN A 116 -38.12 2.09 -1.57
CA ASN A 116 -39.33 1.36 -1.22
C ASN A 116 -40.24 0.84 -2.35
N TYR A 117 -40.12 -0.45 -2.65
CA TYR A 117 -41.31 -1.25 -3.02
C TYR A 117 -41.98 -1.72 -1.74
N ASP A 118 -43.05 -1.01 -1.36
CA ASP A 118 -44.05 -1.46 -0.40
C ASP A 118 -44.97 -2.45 -1.13
N ILE A 119 -44.83 -3.75 -0.87
CA ILE A 119 -45.83 -4.75 -1.27
C ILE A 119 -46.66 -5.06 -0.03
N SER A 120 -47.73 -4.28 0.13
CA SER A 120 -48.85 -4.59 1.02
C SER A 120 -50.14 -4.01 0.45
N ARG A 121 -50.70 -4.71 -0.54
CA ARG A 121 -52.13 -5.09 -0.68
C ARG A 121 -52.42 -5.67 -2.05
#